data_AF-A0A679GKL5-F1
#
_entry.id   AF-A0A679GKL5-F1
#
_cell.length_a   1.000
_cell.length_b   1.000
_cell.length_c   1.000
_cell.angle_alpha   90.00
_cell.angle_beta   90.00
_cell.angle_gamma   90.00
#
_symmetry.space_group_name_H-M   'P 1'
#
loop_
_entity.id
_entity.type
_entity.pdbx_description
1 polymer ?
#
loop_
_entity_poly.entity_id
_entity_poly.type
_entity_poly.pdbx_seq_one_letter_code
_entity_poly.pdbx_strand_id
1 'polypeptide(L)'
;MIYAYVLSLCCGTLNAAVIAWNQGALWGYWHEQTAFWFGVFLAFMAMIGCDLLLALYARFYQHDGSGFFRREGVVRVGRRFRSPFVAPFYEFDPVMQLQVLPHGGQDYVLWLYHRYTGFKVCLGRTVHNLGLDQQNLMAFWDTLQRYMDVEQPLPDLPVLEQSRHQDPVTAAHDAASGRPPRYWRDLDIKAWKRNVRPGLRERLAKYP
;
A
#
# COMPACT_ATOMS: atom_id res chain seq x y z
N MET A 1 -11.85 -6.12 -4.71
CA MET A 1 -11.34 -6.60 -6.02
C MET A 1 -11.13 -8.11 -6.08
N ILE A 2 -10.52 -8.75 -5.07
CA ILE A 2 -10.29 -10.22 -5.06
C ILE A 2 -11.60 -11.04 -5.15
N TYR A 3 -12.64 -10.66 -4.40
CA TYR A 3 -13.93 -11.36 -4.42
C TYR A 3 -14.66 -11.30 -5.78
N ALA A 4 -14.52 -10.21 -6.54
CA ALA A 4 -15.14 -10.09 -7.87
C ALA A 4 -14.43 -10.99 -8.89
N TYR A 5 -13.10 -11.12 -8.77
CA TYR A 5 -12.31 -12.07 -9.56
C TYR A 5 -12.69 -13.51 -9.25
N VAL A 6 -12.77 -13.88 -7.96
CA VAL A 6 -13.17 -15.23 -7.54
C VAL A 6 -14.59 -15.56 -8.00
N LEU A 7 -15.54 -14.63 -7.87
CA LEU A 7 -16.92 -14.83 -8.32
C LEU A 7 -17.02 -14.97 -9.84
N SER A 8 -16.27 -14.15 -10.60
CA SER A 8 -16.21 -14.25 -12.06
C SER A 8 -15.54 -15.55 -12.53
N LEU A 9 -14.51 -16.01 -11.81
CA LEU A 9 -13.85 -17.29 -12.08
C LEU A 9 -14.80 -18.45 -11.80
N CYS A 10 -15.46 -18.46 -10.63
CA CYS A 10 -16.44 -19.48 -10.28
C CYS A 10 -17.61 -19.52 -11.28
N CYS A 11 -18.12 -18.36 -11.67
CA CYS A 11 -19.20 -18.26 -12.65
C CYS A 11 -18.74 -18.74 -14.04
N GLY A 12 -17.51 -18.40 -14.46
CA GLY A 12 -16.89 -18.88 -15.68
C GLY A 12 -16.68 -20.40 -15.70
N THR A 13 -16.19 -20.98 -14.58
CA THR A 13 -16.02 -22.43 -14.44
C THR A 13 -17.35 -23.16 -14.38
N LEU A 14 -18.38 -22.58 -13.74
CA LEU A 14 -19.73 -23.15 -13.72
C LEU A 14 -20.38 -23.12 -15.10
N ASN A 15 -20.21 -22.02 -15.85
CA ASN A 15 -20.74 -21.92 -17.21
C ASN A 15 -20.04 -22.92 -18.14
N ALA A 16 -18.72 -23.04 -18.05
CA ALA A 16 -17.95 -24.03 -18.80
C ALA A 16 -18.36 -25.47 -18.42
N ALA A 17 -18.60 -25.75 -17.14
CA ALA A 17 -19.07 -27.05 -16.67
C ALA A 17 -20.49 -27.39 -17.14
N VAL A 18 -21.41 -26.40 -17.16
CA VAL A 18 -22.78 -26.58 -17.67
C VAL A 18 -22.79 -26.80 -19.18
N ILE A 19 -21.96 -26.06 -19.94
CA ILE A 19 -21.79 -26.26 -21.39
C ILE A 19 -21.19 -27.65 -21.66
N ALA A 20 -20.18 -28.06 -20.90
CA ALA A 20 -19.57 -29.39 -21.02
C ALA A 20 -20.55 -30.52 -20.62
N TRP A 21 -21.43 -30.30 -19.65
CA TRP A 21 -22.49 -31.25 -19.28
C TRP A 21 -23.55 -31.37 -20.38
N ASN A 22 -24.02 -30.25 -20.92
CA ASN A 22 -25.07 -30.21 -21.94
C ASN A 22 -24.60 -30.81 -23.29
N GLN A 23 -23.31 -30.70 -23.60
CA GLN A 23 -22.71 -31.33 -24.79
C GLN A 23 -22.23 -32.77 -24.54
N GLY A 24 -22.39 -33.32 -23.33
CA GLY A 24 -21.87 -34.64 -22.98
C GLY A 24 -20.34 -34.75 -23.01
N ALA A 25 -19.62 -33.62 -22.99
CA ALA A 25 -18.17 -33.54 -23.17
C ALA A 25 -17.36 -34.14 -22.00
N LEU A 26 -17.99 -34.35 -20.84
CA LEU A 26 -17.33 -34.94 -19.67
C LEU A 26 -17.12 -36.46 -19.80
N TRP A 27 -18.04 -37.17 -20.48
CA TRP A 27 -18.06 -38.65 -20.53
C TRP A 27 -18.32 -39.24 -21.92
N GLY A 28 -18.62 -38.43 -22.94
CA GLY A 28 -18.86 -38.85 -24.33
C GLY A 28 -17.65 -38.63 -25.24
N TYR A 29 -17.53 -39.43 -26.30
CA TYR A 29 -16.42 -39.38 -27.26
C TYR A 29 -16.75 -38.40 -28.40
N TRP A 30 -16.17 -37.20 -28.37
CA TRP A 30 -16.34 -36.17 -29.42
C TRP A 30 -14.97 -35.72 -29.95
N HIS A 31 -14.91 -35.31 -31.22
CA HIS A 31 -13.65 -34.93 -31.89
C HIS A 31 -12.90 -33.77 -31.17
N GLU A 32 -13.61 -32.89 -30.47
CA GLU A 32 -13.02 -31.70 -29.81
C GLU A 32 -12.78 -31.88 -28.30
N GLN A 33 -13.09 -33.05 -27.74
CA GLN A 33 -12.96 -33.32 -26.30
C GLN A 33 -11.50 -33.20 -25.82
N THR A 34 -10.54 -33.62 -26.65
CA THR A 34 -9.12 -33.52 -26.37
C THR A 34 -8.68 -32.06 -26.24
N ALA A 35 -9.17 -31.17 -27.13
CA ALA A 35 -8.87 -29.74 -27.10
C ALA A 35 -9.43 -29.05 -25.85
N PHE A 36 -10.65 -29.44 -25.42
CA PHE A 36 -11.26 -28.92 -24.18
C PHE A 36 -10.40 -29.25 -22.95
N TRP A 37 -10.05 -30.53 -22.75
CA TRP A 37 -9.22 -30.93 -21.61
C TRP A 37 -7.80 -30.37 -21.68
N PHE A 38 -7.24 -30.22 -22.88
CA PHE A 38 -5.96 -29.52 -23.07
C PHE A 38 -6.04 -28.06 -22.63
N GLY A 39 -7.12 -27.36 -22.98
CA GLY A 39 -7.36 -25.97 -22.56
C GLY A 39 -7.50 -25.83 -21.05
N VAL A 40 -8.26 -26.73 -20.40
CA VAL A 40 -8.39 -26.77 -18.94
C VAL A 40 -7.05 -27.03 -18.27
N PHE A 41 -6.27 -27.98 -18.78
CA PHE A 41 -4.94 -28.30 -18.26
C PHE A 41 -3.96 -27.12 -18.42
N LEU A 42 -3.93 -26.46 -19.58
CA LEU A 42 -3.12 -25.28 -19.84
C LEU A 42 -3.49 -24.11 -18.91
N ALA A 43 -4.79 -23.88 -18.68
CA ALA A 43 -5.26 -22.86 -17.75
C ALA A 43 -4.85 -23.16 -16.30
N PHE A 44 -4.97 -24.42 -15.88
CA PHE A 44 -4.53 -24.88 -14.55
C PHE A 44 -3.02 -24.71 -14.36
N MET A 45 -2.22 -25.12 -15.35
CA MET A 45 -0.76 -24.94 -15.36
C MET A 45 -0.37 -23.47 -15.37
N ALA A 46 -1.10 -22.61 -16.10
CA ALA A 46 -0.87 -21.17 -16.10
C ALA A 46 -1.16 -20.53 -14.73
N MET A 47 -2.23 -20.95 -14.04
CA MET A 47 -2.55 -20.45 -12.70
C MET A 47 -1.47 -20.83 -11.68
N ILE A 48 -1.10 -22.10 -11.61
CA ILE A 48 -0.03 -22.57 -10.71
C ILE A 48 1.31 -21.92 -11.09
N GLY A 49 1.59 -21.79 -12.38
CA GLY A 49 2.78 -21.11 -12.89
C GLY A 49 2.84 -19.65 -12.48
N CYS A 50 1.72 -18.92 -12.56
CA CYS A 50 1.62 -17.53 -12.11
C CYS A 50 1.83 -17.41 -10.59
N ASP A 51 1.21 -18.28 -9.79
CA ASP A 51 1.39 -18.29 -8.34
C ASP A 51 2.83 -18.63 -7.95
N LEU A 52 3.45 -19.60 -8.64
CA LEU A 52 4.86 -19.94 -8.46
C LEU A 52 5.78 -18.78 -8.85
N LEU A 53 5.50 -18.10 -9.97
CA LEU A 53 6.26 -16.93 -10.42
C LEU A 53 6.14 -15.77 -9.44
N LEU A 54 4.94 -15.53 -8.88
CA LEU A 54 4.72 -14.54 -7.83
C LEU A 54 5.44 -14.92 -6.54
N ALA A 55 5.41 -16.20 -6.13
CA ALA A 55 6.12 -16.69 -4.97
C ALA A 55 7.65 -16.58 -5.15
N LEU A 56 8.15 -16.91 -6.33
CA LEU A 56 9.55 -16.80 -6.70
C LEU A 56 9.97 -15.33 -6.74
N TYR A 57 9.17 -14.48 -7.36
CA TYR A 57 9.35 -13.04 -7.34
C TYR A 57 9.40 -12.52 -5.90
N ALA A 58 8.43 -12.86 -5.05
CA ALA A 58 8.40 -12.43 -3.66
C ALA A 58 9.61 -12.92 -2.85
N ARG A 59 10.12 -14.13 -3.15
CA ARG A 59 11.32 -14.68 -2.50
C ARG A 59 12.60 -13.98 -2.92
N PHE A 60 12.69 -13.56 -4.18
CA PHE A 60 13.87 -12.86 -4.72
C PHE A 60 13.74 -11.34 -4.67
N TYR A 61 12.56 -10.81 -4.35
CA TYR A 61 12.33 -9.39 -4.22
C TYR A 61 13.08 -8.87 -3.00
N GLN A 62 14.25 -8.30 -3.26
CA GLN A 62 14.96 -7.52 -2.28
C GLN A 62 14.40 -6.10 -2.33
N HIS A 63 14.08 -5.54 -1.17
CA HIS A 63 13.72 -4.14 -1.09
C HIS A 63 14.88 -3.28 -1.62
N ASP A 64 14.56 -2.32 -2.50
CA ASP A 64 15.53 -1.46 -3.21
C ASP A 64 16.37 -0.55 -2.30
N GLY A 65 16.26 -0.69 -0.97
CA GLY A 65 16.89 0.18 0.04
C GLY A 65 16.32 1.59 0.07
N SER A 66 15.22 1.84 -0.67
CA SER A 66 14.55 3.14 -0.69
C SER A 66 13.77 3.36 0.58
N GLY A 67 13.92 4.53 1.21
CA GLY A 67 13.21 4.86 2.42
C GLY A 67 13.62 6.20 3.01
N PHE A 68 12.89 6.56 4.06
CA PHE A 68 13.12 7.74 4.87
C PHE A 68 13.92 7.33 6.11
N PHE A 69 15.16 7.78 6.19
CA PHE A 69 16.07 7.43 7.28
C PHE A 69 16.06 8.54 8.33
N ARG A 70 15.13 8.42 9.29
CA ARG A 70 14.93 9.38 10.39
C ARG A 70 16.23 9.76 11.11
N ARG A 71 17.02 8.78 11.56
CA ARG A 71 18.26 9.02 12.33
C ARG A 71 19.33 9.79 11.56
N GLU A 72 19.39 9.59 10.25
CA GLU A 72 20.37 10.24 9.38
C GLU A 72 19.82 11.55 8.78
N GLY A 73 18.50 11.77 8.83
CA GLY A 73 17.84 12.90 8.19
C GLY A 73 17.85 12.86 6.66
N VAL A 74 18.14 11.69 6.05
CA VAL A 74 18.28 11.54 4.59
C VAL A 74 17.15 10.73 3.97
N VAL A 75 16.85 11.05 2.72
CA VAL A 75 15.98 10.26 1.85
C VAL A 75 16.87 9.47 0.89
N ARG A 76 16.72 8.15 0.88
CA ARG A 76 17.38 7.30 -0.12
C ARG A 76 16.33 6.75 -1.08
N VAL A 77 16.59 6.84 -2.37
CA VAL A 77 15.73 6.27 -3.41
C VAL A 77 16.57 5.40 -4.31
N GLY A 78 16.25 4.10 -4.32
CA GLY A 78 16.83 3.12 -5.23
C GLY A 78 16.48 3.48 -6.67
N ARG A 79 17.47 3.40 -7.57
CA ARG A 79 17.28 3.62 -9.01
C ARG A 79 17.63 2.34 -9.73
N ARG A 80 16.77 1.93 -10.67
CA ARG A 80 17.03 0.73 -11.48
C ARG A 80 18.31 0.94 -12.29
N PHE A 81 19.26 0.03 -12.13
CA PHE A 81 20.56 0.04 -12.82
C PHE A 81 21.46 1.27 -12.56
N ARG A 82 21.23 2.03 -11.47
CA ARG A 82 22.07 3.17 -11.07
C ARG A 82 22.29 3.20 -9.56
N SER A 83 23.28 3.97 -9.12
CA SER A 83 23.47 4.22 -7.70
C SER A 83 22.22 4.88 -7.07
N PRO A 84 21.89 4.50 -5.82
CA PRO A 84 20.76 5.10 -5.12
C PRO A 84 20.96 6.60 -5.02
N PHE A 85 19.87 7.35 -5.21
CA PHE A 85 19.88 8.78 -4.96
C PHE A 85 19.76 9.00 -3.46
N VAL A 86 20.71 9.72 -2.87
CA VAL A 86 20.73 10.03 -1.44
C VAL A 86 20.83 11.54 -1.31
N ALA A 87 19.87 12.14 -0.61
CA ALA A 87 19.87 13.56 -0.32
C ALA A 87 19.24 13.84 1.05
N PRO A 88 19.65 14.90 1.76
CA PRO A 88 19.00 15.33 2.99
C PRO A 88 17.53 15.70 2.78
N PHE A 89 16.68 15.43 3.77
CA PHE A 89 15.24 15.67 3.65
C PHE A 89 14.87 17.15 3.52
N TYR A 90 15.62 18.04 4.18
CA TYR A 90 15.37 19.49 4.11
C TYR A 90 15.61 20.09 2.71
N GLU A 91 16.27 19.35 1.80
CA GLU A 91 16.49 19.78 0.41
C GLU A 91 15.30 19.47 -0.51
N PHE A 92 14.28 18.78 0.02
CA PHE A 92 13.07 18.46 -0.72
C PHE A 92 11.96 19.45 -0.42
N ASP A 93 11.47 20.10 -1.48
CA ASP A 93 10.31 20.98 -1.44
C ASP A 93 9.04 20.15 -1.72
N PRO A 94 8.03 20.18 -0.83
CA PRO A 94 6.76 19.46 -1.04
C PRO A 94 5.88 20.20 -2.04
N VAL A 95 5.27 19.45 -2.95
CA VAL A 95 4.29 19.97 -3.91
C VAL A 95 3.05 19.08 -3.90
N MET A 96 1.91 19.71 -3.67
CA MET A 96 0.60 19.06 -3.79
C MET A 96 0.14 19.11 -5.25
N GLN A 97 -0.13 17.95 -5.83
CA GLN A 97 -0.66 17.83 -7.19
C GLN A 97 -2.01 17.13 -7.19
N LEU A 98 -2.99 17.73 -7.86
CA LEU A 98 -4.26 17.09 -8.16
C LEU A 98 -4.07 16.08 -9.29
N GLN A 99 -4.43 14.82 -9.03
CA GLN A 99 -4.46 13.75 -10.01
C GLN A 99 -5.92 13.38 -10.29
N VAL A 100 -6.33 13.56 -11.55
CA VAL A 100 -7.67 13.17 -11.99
C VAL A 100 -7.63 11.70 -12.38
N LEU A 101 -8.46 10.89 -11.72
CA LEU A 101 -8.60 9.47 -12.04
C LEU A 101 -9.41 9.29 -13.33
N PRO A 102 -9.21 8.19 -14.08
CA PRO A 102 -9.96 7.88 -15.29
C PRO A 102 -11.49 7.86 -15.12
N HIS A 103 -11.97 7.71 -13.88
CA HIS A 103 -13.39 7.69 -13.53
C HIS A 103 -13.92 9.05 -13.05
N GLY A 104 -13.16 10.13 -13.21
CA GLY A 104 -13.55 11.49 -12.79
C GLY A 104 -13.35 11.78 -11.30
N GLY A 105 -12.69 10.88 -10.57
CA GLY A 105 -12.28 11.12 -9.18
C GLY A 105 -11.16 12.16 -9.09
N GLN A 106 -11.16 12.94 -8.01
CA GLN A 106 -10.13 13.91 -7.68
C GLN A 106 -9.30 13.39 -6.51
N ASP A 107 -8.04 13.05 -6.77
CA ASP A 107 -7.12 12.55 -5.76
C ASP A 107 -5.97 13.55 -5.59
N TYR A 108 -5.60 13.89 -4.37
CA TYR A 108 -4.40 14.69 -4.12
C TYR A 108 -3.20 13.78 -3.86
N VAL A 109 -2.07 14.11 -4.49
CA VAL A 109 -0.82 13.37 -4.36
C VAL A 109 0.29 14.33 -3.94
N LEU A 110 1.09 13.89 -2.97
CA LEU A 110 2.27 14.61 -2.51
C LEU A 110 3.51 14.21 -3.33
N TRP A 111 4.12 15.20 -3.95
CA TRP A 111 5.41 15.10 -4.62
C TRP A 111 6.49 15.78 -3.80
N LEU A 112 7.67 15.19 -3.75
CA LEU A 112 8.87 15.82 -3.21
C LEU A 112 9.81 16.15 -4.35
N TYR A 113 10.08 17.44 -4.55
CA TYR A 113 11.03 17.94 -5.54
C TYR A 113 12.34 18.27 -4.85
N HIS A 114 13.44 17.70 -5.32
CA HIS A 114 14.75 18.09 -4.81
C HIS A 114 15.13 19.47 -5.34
N ARG A 115 15.57 20.38 -4.48
CA ARG A 115 15.86 21.78 -4.86
C ARG A 115 17.00 21.91 -5.85
N TYR A 116 18.08 21.15 -5.64
CA TYR A 116 19.32 21.30 -6.41
C TYR A 116 19.40 20.39 -7.64
N THR A 117 18.50 19.41 -7.76
CA THR A 117 18.52 18.45 -8.86
C THR A 117 17.11 18.30 -9.38
N GLY A 118 16.91 18.07 -10.68
CA GLY A 118 15.57 17.77 -11.23
C GLY A 118 14.96 16.42 -10.78
N PHE A 119 15.44 15.83 -9.69
CA PHE A 119 14.92 14.62 -9.10
C PHE A 119 13.61 14.90 -8.35
N LYS A 120 12.61 14.07 -8.61
CA LYS A 120 11.30 14.15 -7.94
C LYS A 120 10.84 12.76 -7.51
N VAL A 121 10.20 12.71 -6.35
CA VAL A 121 9.66 11.49 -5.77
C VAL A 121 8.17 11.65 -5.60
N CYS A 122 7.40 10.71 -6.17
CA CYS A 122 5.99 10.58 -5.87
C CYS A 122 5.83 9.73 -4.61
N LEU A 123 5.11 10.25 -3.60
CA LEU A 123 4.78 9.48 -2.40
C LEU A 123 3.46 8.71 -2.53
N GLY A 124 2.67 9.05 -3.55
CA GLY A 124 1.46 8.32 -3.88
C GLY A 124 1.81 6.91 -4.34
N ARG A 125 1.09 5.91 -3.81
CA ARG A 125 1.30 4.45 -3.98
C ARG A 125 2.45 3.84 -3.17
N THR A 126 3.49 4.60 -2.85
CA THR A 126 4.65 4.11 -2.07
C THR A 126 4.48 4.28 -0.57
N VAL A 127 4.02 5.44 -0.11
CA VAL A 127 3.89 5.76 1.33
C VAL A 127 2.45 5.98 1.75
N HIS A 128 1.66 6.62 0.88
CA HIS A 128 0.22 6.78 1.09
C HIS A 128 -0.57 6.25 -0.11
N ASN A 129 -1.83 5.88 0.13
CA ASN A 129 -2.73 5.41 -0.92
C ASN A 129 -3.12 6.58 -1.83
N LEU A 130 -3.31 6.29 -3.12
CA LEU A 130 -4.00 7.21 -4.03
C LEU A 130 -5.43 7.44 -3.51
N GLY A 131 -5.90 8.69 -3.50
CA GLY A 131 -7.22 9.06 -2.96
C GLY A 131 -7.22 9.79 -1.62
N LEU A 132 -6.13 10.48 -1.27
CA LEU A 132 -6.16 11.40 -0.13
C LEU A 132 -6.90 12.69 -0.53
N ASP A 133 -7.81 13.12 0.35
CA ASP A 133 -8.38 14.46 0.32
C ASP A 133 -7.32 15.51 0.65
N GLN A 134 -7.53 16.76 0.25
CA GLN A 134 -6.57 17.86 0.43
C GLN A 134 -6.13 18.00 1.90
N GLN A 135 -7.09 18.01 2.83
CA GLN A 135 -6.82 18.14 4.27
C GLN A 135 -6.05 16.93 4.82
N ASN A 136 -6.39 15.73 4.36
CA ASN A 136 -5.65 14.52 4.73
C ASN A 136 -4.22 14.55 4.20
N LEU A 137 -4.00 15.13 3.02
CA LEU A 137 -2.66 15.27 2.45
C LEU A 137 -1.80 16.24 3.26
N MET A 138 -2.38 17.36 3.71
CA MET A 138 -1.68 18.29 4.60
C MET A 138 -1.35 17.66 5.95
N ALA A 139 -2.32 16.99 6.58
CA ALA A 139 -2.07 16.26 7.81
C ALA A 139 -1.02 15.14 7.63
N PHE A 140 -0.98 14.50 6.47
CA PHE A 140 0.04 13.51 6.13
C PHE A 140 1.44 14.14 5.94
N TRP A 141 1.51 15.36 5.39
CA TRP A 141 2.78 16.08 5.31
C TRP A 141 3.34 16.37 6.70
N ASP A 142 2.50 16.84 7.62
CA ASP A 142 2.88 17.07 9.02
C ASP A 142 3.34 15.79 9.73
N THR A 143 2.66 14.66 9.50
CA THR A 143 3.12 13.38 10.07
C THR A 143 4.45 12.94 9.49
N LEU A 144 4.71 13.18 8.20
CA LEU A 144 6.00 12.90 7.58
C LEU A 144 7.11 13.80 8.13
N GLN A 145 6.83 15.10 8.33
CA GLN A 145 7.78 16.02 8.96
C GLN A 145 8.12 15.57 10.39
N ARG A 146 7.12 15.23 11.21
CA ARG A 146 7.33 14.68 12.56
C ARG A 146 8.07 13.35 12.56
N TYR A 147 7.84 12.51 11.56
CA TYR A 147 8.59 11.26 11.40
C TYR A 147 10.07 11.52 11.09
N MET A 148 10.40 12.57 10.32
CA MET A 148 11.79 12.92 10.04
C MET A 148 12.47 13.70 11.16
N ASP A 149 11.70 14.40 12.01
CA ASP A 149 12.21 15.12 13.16
C ASP A 149 12.54 14.18 14.32
N VAL A 150 13.83 14.08 14.67
CA VAL A 150 14.34 13.20 15.73
C VAL A 150 13.99 13.72 17.13
N GLU A 151 13.75 15.01 17.29
CA GLU A 151 13.48 15.63 18.59
C GLU A 151 12.04 15.36 19.08
N GLN A 152 11.12 15.13 18.15
CA GLN A 152 9.72 14.84 18.45
C GLN A 152 9.46 13.34 18.50
N PRO A 153 8.51 12.85 19.32
CA PRO A 153 8.13 11.44 19.30
C PRO A 153 7.54 11.05 17.92
N LEU A 154 7.68 9.78 17.55
CA LEU A 154 7.14 9.24 16.31
C LEU A 154 5.62 9.48 16.23
N PRO A 155 5.09 9.78 15.02
CA PRO A 155 3.66 9.93 14.84
C PRO A 155 2.93 8.61 15.14
N ASP A 156 1.73 8.73 15.71
CA ASP A 156 0.94 7.56 16.10
C ASP A 156 0.30 6.89 14.88
N LEU A 157 1.00 5.92 14.30
CA LEU A 157 0.58 5.17 13.12
C LEU A 157 0.66 3.65 13.38
N PRO A 158 -0.31 2.85 12.90
CA PRO A 158 -0.29 1.39 13.07
C PRO A 158 0.98 0.71 12.53
N VAL A 159 1.54 1.25 11.44
CA VAL A 159 2.75 0.72 10.80
C VAL A 159 4.00 0.94 11.66
N LEU A 160 4.03 2.02 12.45
CA LEU A 160 5.16 2.36 13.30
C LEU A 160 5.12 1.66 14.66
N GLU A 161 3.98 1.08 15.06
CA GLU A 161 3.80 0.44 16.38
C GLU A 161 4.92 -0.56 16.71
N GLN A 162 5.37 -1.31 15.70
CA GLN A 162 6.41 -2.32 15.87
C GLN A 162 7.79 -1.72 16.12
N SER A 163 8.07 -0.50 15.67
CA SER A 163 9.38 0.15 15.79
C SER A 163 9.43 1.24 16.87
N ARG A 164 8.29 1.63 17.48
CA ARG A 164 8.25 2.69 18.52
C ARG A 164 9.23 2.49 19.66
N HIS A 165 9.37 1.24 20.13
CA HIS A 165 10.28 0.90 21.23
C HIS A 165 11.77 1.04 20.86
N GLN A 166 12.10 1.12 19.57
CA GLN A 166 13.48 1.28 19.07
C GLN A 166 13.94 2.75 19.07
N ASP A 167 13.00 3.69 19.19
CA ASP A 167 13.27 5.11 19.23
C ASP A 167 13.26 5.62 20.68
N PRO A 168 14.38 6.12 21.23
CA PRO A 168 14.48 6.48 22.65
C PRO A 168 13.53 7.63 23.03
N VAL A 169 13.34 8.61 22.14
CA VAL A 169 12.45 9.76 22.36
C VAL A 169 11.00 9.28 22.45
N THR A 170 10.58 8.46 21.50
CA THR A 170 9.23 7.85 21.51
C THR A 170 9.02 6.96 22.72
N ALA A 171 10.01 6.14 23.10
CA ALA A 171 9.90 5.26 24.26
C ALA A 171 9.74 6.05 25.57
N ALA A 172 10.49 7.15 25.75
CA ALA A 172 10.35 8.03 26.91
C ALA A 172 8.98 8.71 26.95
N HIS A 173 8.50 9.21 25.81
CA HIS A 173 7.17 9.82 25.69
C HIS A 173 6.03 8.82 25.97
N ASP A 174 6.13 7.60 25.44
CA ASP A 174 5.13 6.56 25.64
C ASP A 174 5.10 6.08 27.12
N ALA A 175 6.27 6.02 27.78
CA ALA A 175 6.36 5.74 29.21
C ALA A 175 5.74 6.86 30.07
N ALA A 176 5.96 8.13 29.70
CA ALA A 176 5.38 9.27 30.41
C ALA A 176 3.85 9.38 30.23
N SER A 177 3.34 9.04 29.04
CA SER A 177 1.91 9.09 28.71
C SER A 177 1.13 7.83 29.13
N GLY A 178 1.82 6.76 29.54
CA GLY A 178 1.19 5.49 29.92
C GLY A 178 0.50 4.78 28.75
N ARG A 179 0.92 5.05 27.50
CA ARG A 179 0.30 4.48 26.29
C ARG A 179 0.54 2.96 26.23
N PRO A 180 -0.48 2.13 25.95
CA PRO A 180 -0.29 0.69 25.83
C PRO A 180 0.55 0.32 24.59
N PRO A 181 1.47 -0.66 24.68
CA PRO A 181 2.43 -1.00 23.62
C PRO A 181 1.83 -1.74 22.42
N ARG A 182 0.57 -2.18 22.53
CA ARG A 182 -0.18 -2.88 21.45
C ARG A 182 -1.47 -2.14 21.11
N TYR A 183 -1.51 -0.82 21.32
CA TYR A 183 -2.71 0.00 21.20
C TYR A 183 -3.49 -0.30 19.92
N TRP A 184 -2.80 -0.25 18.76
CA TRP A 184 -3.43 -0.44 17.46
C TRP A 184 -3.91 -1.88 17.19
N ARG A 185 -3.26 -2.88 17.79
CA ARG A 185 -3.64 -4.29 17.63
C ARG A 185 -4.86 -4.64 18.49
N ASP A 186 -4.92 -4.11 19.70
CA ASP A 186 -5.97 -4.38 20.67
C ASP A 186 -7.16 -3.38 20.54
N LEU A 187 -7.10 -2.46 19.57
CA LEU A 187 -8.12 -1.45 19.32
C LEU A 187 -9.43 -2.08 18.79
N ASP A 188 -10.54 -1.88 19.50
CA ASP A 188 -11.86 -2.19 18.95
C ASP A 188 -12.25 -1.17 17.87
N ILE A 189 -12.17 -1.63 16.61
CA ILE A 189 -12.48 -0.84 15.42
C ILE A 189 -13.92 -0.32 15.45
N LYS A 190 -14.89 -1.08 16.00
CA LYS A 190 -16.30 -0.65 16.04
C LYS A 190 -16.49 0.49 17.02
N ALA A 191 -15.97 0.35 18.24
CA ALA A 191 -15.98 1.41 19.24
C ALA A 191 -15.22 2.66 18.74
N TRP A 192 -14.04 2.49 18.15
CA TRP A 192 -13.24 3.59 17.62
C TRP A 192 -13.97 4.38 16.52
N LYS A 193 -14.61 3.67 15.57
CA LYS A 193 -15.38 4.30 14.48
C LYS A 193 -16.58 5.12 14.97
N ARG A 194 -17.16 4.74 16.12
CA ARG A 194 -18.30 5.41 16.73
C ARG A 194 -17.88 6.60 17.59
N ASN A 195 -16.83 6.42 18.40
CA ASN A 195 -16.50 7.37 19.47
C ASN A 195 -15.36 8.32 19.10
N VAL A 196 -14.31 7.84 18.44
CA VAL A 196 -13.06 8.61 18.21
C VAL A 196 -13.05 9.23 16.81
N ARG A 197 -13.43 8.45 15.80
CA ARG A 197 -13.38 8.87 14.40
C ARG A 197 -14.14 10.18 14.11
N PRO A 198 -15.36 10.44 14.64
CA PRO A 198 -16.07 11.69 14.34
C PRO A 198 -15.30 12.93 14.79
N GLY A 199 -14.76 12.92 16.01
CA GLY A 199 -13.96 14.04 16.53
C GLY A 199 -12.66 14.27 15.76
N LEU A 200 -11.99 13.20 15.31
CA LEU A 200 -10.82 13.32 14.44
C LEU A 200 -11.18 13.93 13.08
N ARG A 201 -12.32 13.55 12.50
CA ARG A 201 -12.79 14.13 11.24
C ARG A 201 -13.14 15.60 11.38
N GLU A 202 -13.73 16.01 12.51
CA GLU A 202 -14.01 17.42 12.77
C GLU A 202 -12.71 18.23 12.91
N ARG A 203 -11.71 17.70 13.63
CA ARG A 203 -10.39 18.33 13.74
C ARG A 203 -9.70 18.46 12.39
N LEU A 204 -9.80 17.44 11.55
CA LEU A 204 -9.29 17.46 10.19
C LEU A 204 -10.04 18.47 9.31
N ALA A 205 -11.37 18.56 9.45
CA ALA A 205 -12.17 19.53 8.71
C ALA A 205 -11.81 20.98 9.04
N LYS A 206 -11.34 21.23 10.27
CA LYS A 206 -10.84 22.53 10.76
C LYS A 206 -9.34 22.74 10.51
N TYR A 207 -8.67 21.78 9.87
CA TYR A 207 -7.26 21.89 9.60
C TYR A 207 -7.00 23.02 8.60
N PRO A 208 -6.09 23.97 8.91
CA PRO A 208 -5.82 25.13 8.08
C PRO A 208 -5.20 24.77 6.73
#